data_AF-A0A151FB47-F1
#
_entry.id   AF-A0A151FB47-F1
#
_cell.length_a   1.000
_cell.length_b   1.000
_cell.length_c   1.000
_cell.angle_alpha   90.00
_cell.angle_beta   90.00
_cell.angle_gamma   90.00
#
_symmetry.space_group_name_H-M   'P 1'
#
loop_
_entity.id
_entity.type
_entity.pdbx_description
1 polymer ?
#
loop_
_entity_poly.entity_id
_entity_poly.type
_entity_poly.pdbx_seq_one_letter_code
_entity_poly.pdbx_strand_id
1 'polypeptide(L)'
;MKDISDLLSSTKSGLIKGVISRGGVVLGEKVEDFKNVLVDDPKFAESVAKTMEKKAGVKGFISTDELPAFGISEGEKHQIEKIFECGDNDIVVLVADKKEKAEAGIKVFFEEIAKK
;
A
#
# COMPACT_ATOMS: atom_id res chain seq x y z
N MET A 1 2.85 6.04 9.20
CA MET A 1 1.75 5.06 9.05
C MET A 1 0.41 5.67 9.44
N LYS A 2 -0.67 5.43 8.69
CA LYS A 2 -2.04 5.89 9.00
C LYS A 2 -3.10 4.91 8.49
N ASP A 3 -4.18 4.73 9.25
CA ASP A 3 -5.33 3.93 8.83
C ASP A 3 -6.23 4.77 7.89
N ILE A 4 -6.52 4.22 6.71
CA ILE A 4 -7.37 4.82 5.68
C ILE A 4 -8.56 3.93 5.30
N SER A 5 -8.91 2.96 6.15
CA SER A 5 -10.01 2.03 5.91
C SER A 5 -11.34 2.76 5.63
N ASP A 6 -11.60 3.85 6.36
CA ASP A 6 -12.81 4.66 6.18
C ASP A 6 -12.87 5.33 4.80
N LEU A 7 -11.73 5.82 4.29
CA LEU A 7 -11.64 6.40 2.95
C LEU A 7 -12.02 5.37 1.88
N LEU A 8 -11.54 4.14 2.04
CA LEU A 8 -11.75 3.05 1.10
C LEU A 8 -12.99 2.20 1.41
N SER A 9 -13.82 2.59 2.38
CA SER A 9 -15.02 1.85 2.78
C SER A 9 -16.01 1.66 1.61
N SER A 10 -16.09 2.64 0.72
CA SER A 10 -16.98 2.65 -0.45
C SER A 10 -16.28 2.27 -1.76
N THR A 11 -15.02 1.84 -1.71
CA THR A 11 -14.22 1.54 -2.90
C THR A 11 -14.83 0.45 -3.78
N LYS A 12 -14.56 0.45 -5.09
CA LYS A 12 -14.97 -0.67 -5.97
C LYS A 12 -14.00 -1.86 -5.90
N SER A 13 -12.90 -1.74 -5.17
CA SER A 13 -11.95 -2.82 -4.97
C SER A 13 -12.54 -3.97 -4.16
N GLY A 14 -12.73 -5.13 -4.81
CA GLY A 14 -13.15 -6.36 -4.14
C GLY A 14 -12.12 -6.87 -3.13
N LEU A 15 -10.83 -6.58 -3.35
CA LEU A 15 -9.74 -6.93 -2.43
C LEU A 15 -9.89 -6.16 -1.11
N ILE A 16 -9.95 -4.83 -1.20
CA ILE A 16 -10.04 -3.95 -0.02
C ILE A 16 -11.36 -4.19 0.74
N LYS A 17 -12.49 -4.23 0.02
CA LYS A 17 -13.79 -4.54 0.62
C LYS A 17 -13.79 -5.87 1.37
N GLY A 18 -13.18 -6.90 0.79
CA GLY A 18 -13.07 -8.21 1.42
C GLY A 18 -12.23 -8.19 2.69
N VAL A 19 -11.17 -7.38 2.75
CA VAL A 19 -10.36 -7.22 3.97
C VAL A 19 -11.17 -6.51 5.06
N ILE A 20 -11.77 -5.36 4.74
CA ILE A 20 -12.57 -4.57 5.69
C ILE A 20 -13.76 -5.39 6.23
N SER A 21 -14.47 -6.12 5.36
CA SER A 21 -15.62 -6.94 5.77
C SER A 21 -15.25 -8.08 6.72
N ARG A 22 -13.99 -8.50 6.75
CA ARG A 22 -13.45 -9.51 7.67
C ARG A 22 -12.86 -8.89 8.96
N GLY A 23 -13.06 -7.60 9.18
CA GLY A 23 -12.52 -6.86 10.32
C GLY A 23 -11.03 -6.52 10.18
N GLY A 24 -10.49 -6.55 8.95
CA GLY A 24 -9.15 -6.04 8.66
C GLY A 24 -9.15 -4.52 8.46
N VAL A 25 -7.97 -3.98 8.23
CA VAL A 25 -7.73 -2.55 8.00
C VAL A 25 -6.91 -2.34 6.73
N VAL A 26 -6.93 -1.11 6.23
CA VAL A 26 -6.02 -0.64 5.19
C VAL A 26 -5.12 0.43 5.79
N LEU A 27 -3.85 0.09 5.96
CA LEU A 27 -2.85 1.04 6.41
C LEU A 27 -2.10 1.60 5.21
N GLY A 28 -1.86 2.91 5.23
CA GLY A 28 -1.03 3.60 4.26
C GLY A 28 0.18 4.25 4.91
N GLU A 29 1.25 4.39 4.16
CA GLU A 29 2.41 5.19 4.55
C GLU A 29 3.08 5.85 3.35
N LYS A 30 3.42 7.13 3.49
CA LYS A 30 4.14 7.89 2.46
C LYS A 30 5.56 7.36 2.33
N VAL A 31 6.03 7.22 1.10
CA VAL A 31 7.43 6.97 0.74
C VAL A 31 7.90 8.15 -0.10
N GLU A 32 8.88 8.88 0.40
CA GLU A 32 9.39 10.10 -0.25
C GLU A 32 10.32 9.75 -1.42
N ASP A 33 10.25 10.54 -2.49
CA ASP A 33 11.11 10.40 -3.68
C ASP A 33 11.18 8.99 -4.29
N PHE A 34 10.05 8.26 -4.24
CA PHE A 34 9.98 6.84 -4.62
C PHE A 34 9.06 6.56 -5.82
N LYS A 35 8.63 7.60 -6.54
CA LYS A 35 7.78 7.47 -7.73
C LYS A 35 8.41 6.57 -8.79
N ASN A 36 7.59 5.69 -9.36
CA ASN A 36 7.93 4.75 -10.43
C ASN A 36 9.00 3.70 -10.06
N VAL A 37 9.63 3.75 -8.88
CA VAL A 37 10.69 2.79 -8.52
C VAL A 37 10.17 1.35 -8.51
N LEU A 38 8.94 1.13 -8.05
CA LEU A 38 8.31 -0.19 -7.99
C LEU A 38 7.78 -0.64 -9.34
N VAL A 39 7.25 0.30 -10.14
CA VAL A 39 6.70 0.05 -11.47
C VAL A 39 7.79 -0.24 -12.49
N ASP A 40 8.90 0.51 -12.44
CA ASP A 40 10.04 0.37 -13.37
C ASP A 40 10.90 -0.87 -13.03
N ASP A 41 10.82 -1.37 -11.80
CA ASP A 41 11.51 -2.58 -11.36
C ASP A 41 10.56 -3.62 -10.74
N PRO A 42 9.75 -4.32 -11.58
CA PRO A 42 8.78 -5.31 -11.10
C PRO A 42 9.43 -6.48 -10.35
N LYS A 43 10.69 -6.82 -10.67
CA LYS A 43 11.43 -7.88 -9.99
C LYS A 43 11.74 -7.48 -8.55
N PHE A 44 12.13 -6.23 -8.33
CA PHE A 44 12.31 -5.68 -7.00
C PHE A 44 11.00 -5.64 -6.23
N ALA A 45 9.92 -5.11 -6.83
CA ALA A 45 8.60 -5.08 -6.20
C ALA A 45 8.12 -6.49 -5.78
N GLU A 46 8.28 -7.50 -6.65
CA GLU A 46 7.95 -8.90 -6.35
C GLU A 46 8.82 -9.47 -5.22
N SER A 47 10.11 -9.14 -5.18
CA SER A 47 11.04 -9.55 -4.11
C SER A 47 10.64 -8.96 -2.75
N VAL A 48 10.26 -7.68 -2.72
CA VAL A 48 9.74 -7.01 -1.52
C VAL A 48 8.45 -7.68 -1.06
N ALA A 49 7.49 -7.91 -1.96
CA ALA A 49 6.23 -8.56 -1.64
C ALA A 49 6.41 -9.98 -1.07
N LYS A 50 7.29 -10.80 -1.67
CA LYS A 50 7.65 -12.13 -1.14
C LYS A 50 8.26 -12.05 0.25
N THR A 51 9.08 -11.03 0.51
CA THR A 51 9.71 -10.86 1.82
C THR A 51 8.69 -10.41 2.87
N MET A 52 7.75 -9.54 2.51
CA MET A 52 6.61 -9.17 3.34
C MET A 52 5.72 -10.38 3.65
N GLU A 53 5.44 -11.24 2.67
CA GLU A 53 4.71 -12.49 2.90
C GLU A 53 5.46 -13.40 3.88
N LYS A 54 6.75 -13.62 3.67
CA LYS A 54 7.56 -14.49 4.52
C LYS A 54 7.71 -13.99 5.95
N LYS A 55 7.91 -12.68 6.15
CA LYS A 55 8.20 -12.08 7.47
C LYS A 55 6.96 -11.59 8.22
N ALA A 56 5.98 -11.02 7.51
CA ALA A 56 4.80 -10.39 8.10
C ALA A 56 3.49 -11.15 7.80
N GLY A 57 3.50 -12.11 6.88
CA GLY A 57 2.32 -12.92 6.55
C GLY A 57 1.21 -12.13 5.87
N VAL A 58 1.53 -10.98 5.27
CA VAL A 58 0.65 -10.19 4.39
C VAL A 58 0.81 -10.66 2.94
N LYS A 59 -0.23 -10.53 2.13
CA LYS A 59 -0.17 -10.97 0.73
C LYS A 59 0.66 -10.07 -0.20
N GLY A 60 1.00 -8.86 0.24
CA GLY A 60 1.71 -7.87 -0.55
C GLY A 60 1.32 -6.46 -0.16
N PHE A 61 1.51 -5.53 -1.09
CA PHE A 61 1.19 -4.11 -0.96
C PHE A 61 0.58 -3.59 -2.28
N ILE A 62 0.03 -2.38 -2.24
CA ILE A 62 -0.39 -1.59 -3.42
C ILE A 62 0.30 -0.24 -3.30
N SER A 63 0.87 0.29 -4.38
CA SER A 63 1.40 1.65 -4.39
C SER A 63 0.54 2.61 -5.23
N THR A 64 0.51 3.89 -4.86
CA THR A 64 -0.33 4.89 -5.56
C THR A 64 0.10 5.15 -7.00
N ASP A 65 1.35 4.89 -7.36
CA ASP A 65 1.86 4.97 -8.73
C ASP A 65 1.29 3.88 -9.66
N GLU A 66 0.85 2.73 -9.11
CA GLU A 66 0.12 1.69 -9.84
C GLU A 66 -1.36 2.05 -10.10
N LEU A 67 -1.88 3.11 -9.45
CA LEU A 67 -3.28 3.50 -9.55
C LEU A 67 -3.53 4.46 -10.73
N PRO A 68 -4.67 4.32 -11.45
CA PRO A 68 -5.86 3.53 -11.09
C PRO A 68 -5.74 2.02 -11.42
N ALA A 69 -5.93 1.17 -10.42
CA ALA A 69 -5.91 -0.29 -10.54
C ALA A 69 -6.65 -0.94 -9.35
N PHE A 70 -6.85 -2.26 -9.41
CA PHE A 70 -7.47 -3.05 -8.34
C PHE A 70 -8.88 -2.62 -7.92
N GLY A 71 -9.57 -1.82 -8.75
CA GLY A 71 -10.87 -1.22 -8.42
C GLY A 71 -10.79 0.03 -7.54
N ILE A 72 -9.59 0.60 -7.35
CA ILE A 72 -9.35 1.91 -6.76
C ILE A 72 -9.24 2.93 -7.89
N SER A 73 -10.08 3.95 -7.84
CA SER A 73 -10.19 5.02 -8.82
C SER A 73 -9.08 6.07 -8.68
N GLU A 74 -8.91 6.87 -9.73
CA GLU A 74 -8.01 8.01 -9.71
C GLU A 74 -8.43 9.07 -8.66
N GLY A 75 -9.74 9.22 -8.43
CA GLY A 75 -10.25 10.08 -7.36
C GLY A 75 -9.85 9.61 -5.97
N GLU A 76 -9.94 8.29 -5.70
CA GLU A 76 -9.46 7.70 -4.44
C GLU A 76 -7.95 7.83 -4.30
N LYS A 77 -7.18 7.61 -5.38
CA LYS A 77 -5.72 7.87 -5.41
C LYS A 77 -5.41 9.30 -4.96
N HIS A 78 -6.06 10.30 -5.57
CA HIS A 78 -5.80 11.70 -5.23
C HIS A 78 -6.15 12.02 -3.78
N GLN A 79 -7.22 11.44 -3.23
CA GLN A 79 -7.55 11.60 -1.82
C GLN A 79 -6.50 10.97 -0.89
N ILE A 80 -5.96 9.81 -1.25
CA ILE A 80 -4.87 9.16 -0.51
C ILE A 80 -3.64 10.06 -0.52
N GLU A 81 -3.15 10.45 -1.70
CA GLU A 81 -1.97 11.32 -1.85
C GLU A 81 -2.13 12.63 -1.06
N LYS A 82 -3.33 13.22 -1.07
CA LYS A 82 -3.64 14.41 -0.28
C LYS A 82 -3.59 14.17 1.23
N ILE A 83 -4.11 13.04 1.72
CA ILE A 83 -4.08 12.69 3.16
C ILE A 83 -2.66 12.51 3.69
N PHE A 84 -1.76 12.05 2.82
CA PHE A 84 -0.36 11.80 3.13
C PHE A 84 0.57 12.95 2.74
N GLU A 85 0.02 14.05 2.22
CA GLU A 85 0.77 15.24 1.80
C GLU A 85 1.89 14.89 0.80
N CYS A 86 1.58 14.00 -0.14
CA CYS A 86 2.52 13.58 -1.18
C CYS A 86 2.86 14.74 -2.12
N GLY A 87 4.16 14.96 -2.35
CA GLY A 87 4.68 15.74 -3.46
C GLY A 87 4.68 14.96 -4.78
N ASP A 88 5.18 15.59 -5.84
CA ASP A 88 5.15 15.04 -7.20
C ASP A 88 5.93 13.73 -7.36
N ASN A 89 6.94 13.49 -6.52
CA ASN A 89 7.82 12.30 -6.55
C ASN A 89 7.53 11.30 -5.42
N ASP A 90 6.54 11.58 -4.57
CA ASP A 90 6.19 10.70 -3.47
C ASP A 90 5.16 9.66 -3.92
N ILE A 91 5.13 8.54 -3.20
CA ILE A 91 4.06 7.56 -3.33
C ILE A 91 3.49 7.24 -1.95
N VAL A 92 2.33 6.59 -1.93
CA VAL A 92 1.83 5.93 -0.71
C VAL A 92 1.81 4.43 -0.95
N VAL A 93 2.42 3.67 -0.04
CA VAL A 93 2.28 2.22 0.01
C VAL A 93 1.11 1.86 0.91
N LEU A 94 0.25 0.96 0.44
CA LEU A 94 -0.94 0.49 1.13
C LEU A 94 -0.81 -1.00 1.43
N VAL A 95 -1.15 -1.38 2.66
CA VAL A 95 -1.22 -2.78 3.08
C VAL A 95 -2.59 -3.05 3.68
N ALA A 96 -3.32 -3.99 3.08
CA ALA A 96 -4.67 -4.37 3.49
C ALA A 96 -4.67 -5.78 4.08
N ASP A 97 -4.72 -5.90 5.40
CA ASP A 97 -4.80 -7.18 6.12
C ASP A 97 -5.34 -6.93 7.55
N LYS A 98 -5.25 -7.92 8.44
CA LYS A 98 -5.40 -7.70 9.89
C LYS A 98 -4.40 -6.65 10.36
N LYS A 99 -4.81 -5.82 11.32
CA LYS A 99 -4.02 -4.68 11.80
C LYS A 99 -2.58 -5.03 12.13
N GLU A 100 -2.35 -6.08 12.91
CA GLU A 100 -1.00 -6.48 13.34
C GLU A 100 -0.13 -6.90 12.16
N LYS A 101 -0.73 -7.58 11.17
CA LYS A 101 -0.05 -7.99 9.95
C LYS A 101 0.23 -6.80 9.04
N ALA A 102 -0.72 -5.89 8.87
CA ALA A 102 -0.56 -4.70 8.05
C ALA A 102 0.56 -3.80 8.60
N GLU A 103 0.59 -3.58 9.91
CA GLU A 103 1.65 -2.84 10.60
C GLU A 103 3.03 -3.51 10.41
N ALA A 104 3.11 -4.84 10.57
CA ALA A 104 4.34 -5.59 10.33
C ALA A 104 4.76 -5.53 8.85
N GLY A 105 3.79 -5.61 7.93
CA GLY A 105 4.02 -5.53 6.49
C GLY A 105 4.65 -4.21 6.08
N ILE A 106 4.12 -3.09 6.55
CA ILE A 106 4.70 -1.77 6.27
C ILE A 106 6.12 -1.66 6.83
N LYS A 107 6.37 -2.13 8.06
CA LYS A 107 7.74 -2.14 8.62
C LYS A 107 8.72 -2.91 7.74
N VAL A 108 8.33 -4.12 7.33
CA VAL A 108 9.16 -4.95 6.44
C VAL A 108 9.36 -4.27 5.09
N PHE A 109 8.33 -3.64 4.52
CA PHE A 109 8.47 -2.87 3.28
C PHE A 109 9.58 -1.82 3.39
N PHE A 110 9.53 -0.99 4.44
CA PHE A 110 10.55 0.04 4.68
C PHE A 110 11.95 -0.53 4.92
N GLU A 111 12.07 -1.64 5.63
CA GLU A 111 13.34 -2.36 5.79
C GLU A 111 13.92 -2.85 4.46
N GLU A 112 13.08 -3.32 3.53
CA GLU A 112 13.55 -3.84 2.25
C GLU A 112 13.91 -2.72 1.26
N ILE A 113 13.15 -1.61 1.23
CA ILE A 113 13.48 -0.48 0.36
C ILE A 113 14.73 0.29 0.83
N ALA A 114 15.02 0.32 2.13
CA ALA A 114 16.22 0.95 2.67
C ALA A 114 17.54 0.22 2.33
N LYS A 115 17.47 -0.98 1.76
CA LYS A 115 18.64 -1.76 1.29
C LYS A 115 19.03 -1.46 -0.16
N LYS A 116 18.19 -0.70 -0.88
CA LYS A 116 18.44 -0.26 -2.24
C LYS A 116 19.31 1.00 -2.22
#